data_AF-A0A7C5TNL0-F1
#
_entry.id   AF-A0A7C5TNL0-F1
#
_cell.length_a   1.000
_cell.length_b   1.000
_cell.length_c   1.000
_cell.angle_alpha   90.00
_cell.angle_beta   90.00
_cell.angle_gamma   90.00
#
_symmetry.space_group_name_H-M   'P 1'
#
loop_
_entity.id
_entity.type
_entity.pdbx_description
1 polymer ?
#
loop_
_entity_poly.entity_id
_entity_poly.type
_entity_poly.pdbx_seq_one_letter_code
_entity_poly.pdbx_strand_id
1 'polypeptide(L)'
;MSEPLTESELRRRRGERVEQRNTTCYMCACRCGIRVTVVDGKVRYIQGNPDHPLNKGVICAKGASGIMKQYSPARLTRPLLRKPGAERGAGEFEPISWDEAFRILEERLARIRETDPKKFALFTGRDQMQALTGLFAKQFGTPNYAAHGGFCSVNMAAGMIYTIGGSFWEFGGPDLDRAKLFVMIGTAEDHHSNPLKVAISRFKRRGGRFVSINPVRTGYSAIADEWVPIRPGTDGALLLAITHEIVRRGLYDRDFLVRYTNAPQLVNVDPDSPEYGLLVR
;
A
#
# COMPACT_ATOMS: atom_id res chain seq x y z
N MET A 1 22.24 -38.77 27.72
CA MET A 1 21.05 -38.52 26.87
C MET A 1 21.52 -37.64 25.72
N SER A 2 21.39 -38.09 24.47
CA SER A 2 21.79 -37.29 23.30
C SER A 2 20.90 -36.05 23.17
N GLU A 3 21.46 -34.90 22.81
CA GLU A 3 20.70 -33.70 22.50
C GLU A 3 19.64 -34.00 21.41
N PRO A 4 18.43 -33.41 21.52
CA PRO A 4 17.40 -33.60 20.51
C PRO A 4 17.87 -33.01 19.18
N LEU A 5 17.77 -33.84 18.13
CA LEU A 5 18.10 -33.45 16.76
C LEU A 5 17.31 -32.20 16.35
N THR A 6 17.99 -31.29 15.67
CA THR A 6 17.36 -30.12 15.06
C THR A 6 16.41 -30.55 13.94
N GLU A 7 15.44 -29.69 13.62
CA GLU A 7 14.43 -30.03 12.61
C GLU A 7 15.04 -30.24 11.21
N SER A 8 16.17 -29.61 10.90
CA SER A 8 16.92 -29.84 9.66
C SER A 8 17.58 -31.22 9.63
N GLU A 9 18.09 -31.70 10.77
CA GLU A 9 18.71 -33.03 10.91
C GLU A 9 17.67 -34.15 10.83
N LEU A 10 16.49 -33.96 11.44
CA LEU A 10 15.37 -34.90 11.33
C LEU A 10 14.89 -35.04 9.88
N ARG A 11 14.81 -33.94 9.13
CA ARG A 11 14.38 -33.94 7.72
C ARG A 11 15.43 -34.55 6.80
N ARG A 12 16.72 -34.27 7.03
CA ARG A 12 17.83 -34.96 6.32
C ARG A 12 17.80 -36.47 6.54
N ARG A 13 17.55 -36.95 7.75
CA ARG A 13 17.41 -38.40 8.03
C ARG A 13 16.20 -39.03 7.34
N ARG A 14 15.17 -38.26 6.98
CA ARG A 14 13.98 -38.72 6.25
C ARG A 14 14.14 -38.66 4.72
N GLY A 15 15.26 -38.16 4.21
CA GLY A 15 15.49 -38.01 2.77
C GLY A 15 14.72 -36.86 2.11
N GLU A 16 14.10 -35.98 2.90
CA GLU A 16 13.30 -34.86 2.39
C GLU A 16 14.20 -33.79 1.73
N ARG A 17 13.82 -33.33 0.53
CA ARG A 17 14.50 -32.20 -0.12
C ARG A 17 13.95 -30.89 0.43
N VAL A 18 14.76 -30.21 1.23
CA VAL A 18 14.41 -28.90 1.82
C VAL A 18 15.10 -27.77 1.07
N GLU A 19 14.32 -26.82 0.58
CA GLU A 19 14.79 -25.59 -0.06
C GLU A 19 14.27 -24.36 0.68
N GLN A 20 15.08 -23.31 0.74
CA GLN A 20 14.66 -21.98 1.21
C GLN A 20 14.68 -21.01 0.05
N ARG A 21 13.59 -20.27 -0.14
CA ARG A 21 13.49 -19.25 -1.21
C ARG A 21 13.07 -17.92 -0.62
N ASN A 22 13.85 -16.88 -0.91
CA ASN A 22 13.49 -15.52 -0.52
C ASN A 22 12.62 -14.89 -1.63
N THR A 23 11.54 -14.22 -1.24
CA THR A 23 10.64 -13.52 -2.17
C THR A 23 9.88 -12.41 -1.43
N THR A 24 8.92 -11.79 -2.11
CA THR A 24 8.14 -10.66 -1.60
C THR A 24 6.72 -11.10 -1.26
N CYS A 25 6.24 -10.69 -0.08
CA CYS A 25 4.87 -10.95 0.34
C CYS A 25 3.87 -10.10 -0.45
N TYR A 26 2.91 -10.75 -1.10
CA TYR A 26 1.83 -10.11 -1.87
C TYR A 26 0.49 -10.01 -1.10
N MET A 27 0.48 -10.28 0.21
CA MET A 27 -0.75 -10.27 1.02
C MET A 27 -1.26 -8.86 1.36
N CYS A 28 -0.43 -7.83 1.21
CA CYS A 28 -0.82 -6.41 1.37
C CYS A 28 0.16 -5.48 0.65
N ALA A 29 -0.14 -4.18 0.63
CA ALA A 29 0.68 -3.17 -0.06
C ALA A 29 2.09 -2.97 0.52
N CYS A 30 2.38 -3.42 1.75
CA CYS A 30 3.68 -3.20 2.40
C CYS A 30 4.85 -3.97 1.77
N ARG A 31 4.57 -5.03 0.99
CA ARG A 31 5.59 -5.84 0.27
C ARG A 31 6.78 -6.28 1.15
N CYS A 32 6.51 -6.76 2.36
CA CYS A 32 7.55 -7.30 3.25
C CYS A 32 8.32 -8.45 2.58
N GLY A 33 9.63 -8.53 2.82
CA GLY A 33 10.44 -9.66 2.39
C GLY A 33 10.16 -10.90 3.23
N ILE A 34 10.00 -12.03 2.56
CA ILE A 34 9.68 -13.32 3.18
C ILE A 34 10.66 -14.39 2.73
N ARG A 35 10.83 -15.40 3.59
CA ARG A 35 11.58 -16.62 3.34
C ARG A 35 10.60 -17.79 3.39
N VAL A 36 10.53 -18.53 2.31
CA VAL A 36 9.60 -19.62 2.10
C VAL A 36 10.36 -20.93 2.17
N THR A 37 9.96 -21.80 3.09
CA THR A 37 10.51 -23.15 3.20
C THR A 37 9.69 -24.09 2.32
N VAL A 38 10.36 -24.76 1.39
CA VAL A 38 9.79 -25.75 0.48
C VAL A 38 10.34 -27.12 0.85
N VAL A 39 9.48 -28.11 0.98
CA VAL A 39 9.82 -29.51 1.26
C VAL A 39 9.20 -30.36 0.16
N ASP A 40 10.02 -31.10 -0.57
CA ASP A 40 9.58 -31.97 -1.68
C ASP A 40 8.67 -31.23 -2.68
N GLY A 41 9.07 -30.00 -3.05
CA GLY A 41 8.36 -29.14 -3.99
C GLY A 41 7.10 -28.46 -3.42
N LYS A 42 6.74 -28.69 -2.15
CA LYS A 42 5.57 -28.08 -1.49
C LYS A 42 5.98 -27.04 -0.46
N VAL A 43 5.31 -25.89 -0.46
CA VAL A 43 5.47 -24.86 0.57
C VAL A 43 5.05 -25.43 1.91
N ARG A 44 5.95 -25.41 2.90
CA ARG A 44 5.69 -25.95 4.23
C ARG A 44 5.33 -24.88 5.25
N TYR A 45 6.04 -23.75 5.22
CA TYR A 45 5.73 -22.56 6.02
C TYR A 45 6.42 -21.31 5.45
N ILE A 46 5.97 -20.14 5.91
CA ILE A 46 6.45 -18.82 5.48
C ILE A 46 6.87 -18.04 6.72
N GLN A 47 8.07 -17.48 6.70
CA GLN A 47 8.61 -16.59 7.73
C GLN A 47 9.09 -15.27 7.11
N GLY A 48 9.32 -14.25 7.92
CA GLY A 48 9.95 -13.02 7.41
C GLY A 48 11.41 -13.27 7.04
N ASN A 49 11.92 -12.60 6.01
CA ASN A 49 13.33 -12.67 5.64
C ASN A 49 14.16 -11.77 6.56
N PRO A 50 15.08 -12.30 7.40
CA PRO A 50 15.94 -11.51 8.28
C PRO A 50 16.79 -10.48 7.53
N ASP A 51 17.18 -10.82 6.30
CA ASP A 51 18.09 -10.01 5.47
C ASP A 51 17.35 -8.92 4.68
N HIS A 52 16.01 -8.85 4.77
CA HIS A 52 15.25 -7.86 4.03
C HIS A 52 15.32 -6.48 4.71
N PRO A 53 15.65 -5.40 3.98
CA PRO A 53 16.00 -4.10 4.57
C PRO A 53 14.85 -3.47 5.36
N LEU A 54 13.61 -3.67 4.92
CA LEU A 54 12.44 -3.06 5.54
C LEU A 54 11.99 -3.77 6.81
N ASN A 55 11.74 -5.08 6.72
CA ASN A 55 11.08 -5.82 7.79
C ASN A 55 12.01 -6.66 8.66
N LYS A 56 13.26 -6.90 8.26
CA LYS A 56 14.29 -7.55 9.09
C LYS A 56 13.78 -8.80 9.82
N GLY A 57 13.07 -9.67 9.11
CA GLY A 57 12.51 -10.92 9.65
C GLY A 57 11.11 -10.81 10.26
N VAL A 58 10.60 -9.62 10.53
CA VAL A 58 9.25 -9.44 11.08
C VAL A 58 8.19 -9.70 10.01
N ILE A 59 7.18 -10.51 10.33
CA ILE A 59 6.05 -10.81 9.45
C ILE A 59 4.73 -10.76 10.26
N CYS A 60 3.64 -10.38 9.62
CA CYS A 60 2.31 -10.39 10.23
C CYS A 60 1.58 -11.72 9.98
N ALA A 61 0.50 -11.95 10.72
CA ALA A 61 -0.34 -13.14 10.58
C ALA A 61 -0.82 -13.36 9.13
N LYS A 62 -1.19 -12.28 8.41
CA LYS A 62 -1.57 -12.36 6.98
C LYS A 62 -0.43 -12.86 6.10
N GLY A 63 0.81 -12.42 6.35
CA GLY A 63 1.97 -12.86 5.59
C GLY A 63 2.32 -14.32 5.88
N ALA A 64 2.32 -14.71 7.16
CA ALA A 64 2.59 -16.08 7.60
C ALA A 64 1.55 -17.08 7.08
N SER A 65 0.28 -16.65 6.99
CA SER A 65 -0.82 -17.47 6.48
C SER A 65 -0.91 -17.52 4.95
N GLY A 66 0.04 -16.92 4.20
CA GLY A 66 0.02 -16.91 2.74
C GLY A 66 -0.04 -18.31 2.10
N ILE A 67 0.44 -19.34 2.81
CA ILE A 67 0.31 -20.75 2.42
C ILE A 67 -1.15 -21.18 2.21
N MET A 68 -2.08 -20.65 3.02
CA MET A 68 -3.51 -20.97 2.95
C MET A 68 -4.13 -20.50 1.63
N LYS A 69 -3.60 -19.42 1.03
CA LYS A 69 -4.02 -18.98 -0.31
C LYS A 69 -3.54 -19.96 -1.39
N GLN A 70 -2.32 -20.49 -1.26
CA GLN A 70 -1.71 -21.35 -2.28
C GLN A 70 -2.37 -22.73 -2.35
N TYR A 71 -2.82 -23.25 -1.20
CA TYR A 71 -3.48 -24.55 -1.07
C TYR A 71 -4.97 -24.46 -0.77
N SER A 72 -5.58 -23.28 -0.94
CA SER A 72 -7.02 -23.13 -0.76
C SER A 72 -7.77 -24.07 -1.70
N PRO A 73 -8.76 -24.85 -1.21
CA PRO A 73 -9.66 -25.63 -2.06
C PRO A 73 -10.43 -24.75 -3.07
N ALA A 74 -10.62 -23.47 -2.76
CA ALA A 74 -11.29 -22.50 -3.62
C ALA A 74 -10.34 -21.85 -4.66
N ARG A 75 -9.07 -22.25 -4.73
CA ARG A 75 -8.12 -21.69 -5.70
C ARG A 75 -8.51 -22.10 -7.12
N LEU A 76 -8.65 -21.11 -7.99
CA LEU A 76 -8.83 -21.34 -9.42
C LEU A 76 -7.54 -21.89 -10.03
N THR A 77 -7.63 -23.04 -10.70
CA THR A 77 -6.51 -23.75 -11.33
C THR A 77 -6.59 -23.78 -12.85
N ARG A 78 -7.73 -23.41 -13.42
CA ARG A 78 -8.01 -23.40 -14.86
C ARG A 78 -8.96 -22.26 -15.24
N PRO A 79 -8.92 -21.78 -16.49
CA PRO A 79 -9.94 -20.87 -17.00
C PRO A 79 -11.35 -21.48 -16.91
N LEU A 80 -12.34 -20.61 -16.73
CA LEU A 80 -13.75 -20.98 -16.59
C LEU A 80 -14.59 -20.12 -17.54
N LEU A 81 -15.44 -20.75 -18.33
CA LEU A 81 -16.41 -20.07 -19.20
C LEU A 81 -17.81 -20.21 -18.61
N ARG A 82 -18.60 -19.13 -18.63
CA ARG A 82 -20.00 -19.19 -18.21
C ARG A 82 -20.77 -20.04 -19.20
N LYS A 83 -21.60 -20.97 -18.70
CA LYS A 83 -22.39 -21.85 -19.57
C LYS A 83 -23.35 -21.05 -20.47
N PRO A 84 -23.62 -21.51 -21.70
CA PRO A 84 -24.65 -20.93 -22.56
C PRO A 84 -26.00 -20.88 -21.84
N GLY A 85 -26.73 -19.76 -21.97
CA GLY A 85 -28.03 -19.57 -21.33
C GLY A 85 -27.98 -19.23 -19.83
N ALA A 86 -26.83 -19.35 -19.17
CA ALA A 86 -26.70 -18.97 -17.77
C ALA A 86 -26.60 -17.45 -17.58
N GLU A 87 -27.39 -16.94 -16.62
CA GLU A 87 -27.40 -15.55 -16.18
C GLU A 87 -26.10 -15.15 -15.46
N ARG A 88 -25.75 -13.87 -15.51
CA ARG A 88 -24.60 -13.36 -14.76
C ARG A 88 -24.89 -13.44 -13.26
N GLY A 89 -24.04 -14.15 -12.52
CA GLY A 89 -24.20 -14.35 -11.07
C GLY A 89 -24.78 -15.72 -10.69
N ALA A 90 -25.26 -16.52 -11.66
CA ALA A 90 -25.79 -17.87 -11.40
C ALA A 90 -24.72 -18.89 -10.93
N GLY A 91 -23.42 -18.58 -11.09
CA GLY A 91 -22.35 -19.47 -10.65
C GLY A 91 -22.11 -20.67 -11.58
N GLU A 92 -22.73 -20.70 -12.76
CA GLU A 92 -22.66 -21.82 -13.69
C GLU A 92 -21.52 -21.66 -14.71
N PHE A 93 -20.47 -22.45 -14.52
CA PHE A 93 -19.27 -22.42 -15.34
C PHE A 93 -18.84 -23.80 -15.82
N GLU A 94 -18.11 -23.83 -16.92
CA GLU A 94 -17.41 -25.00 -17.42
C GLU A 94 -15.90 -24.73 -17.60
N PRO A 95 -15.04 -25.74 -17.34
CA PRO A 95 -13.62 -25.67 -17.69
C PRO A 95 -13.40 -25.41 -19.18
N ILE A 96 -12.47 -24.51 -19.50
CA ILE A 96 -11.91 -24.39 -20.87
C ILE A 96 -10.38 -24.37 -20.84
N SER A 97 -9.75 -24.62 -21.99
CA SER A 97 -8.29 -24.49 -22.14
C SER A 97 -7.86 -23.01 -22.13
N TRP A 98 -6.57 -22.76 -21.93
CA TRP A 98 -6.00 -21.42 -22.06
C TRP A 98 -6.08 -20.90 -23.50
N ASP A 99 -5.83 -21.74 -24.50
CA ASP A 99 -5.91 -21.36 -25.91
C ASP A 99 -7.33 -20.90 -26.28
N GLU A 100 -8.35 -21.62 -25.81
CA GLU A 100 -9.74 -21.25 -26.02
C GLU A 100 -10.09 -19.94 -25.30
N ALA A 101 -9.62 -19.76 -24.07
CA ALA A 101 -9.83 -18.52 -23.32
C ALA A 101 -9.22 -17.30 -24.03
N PHE A 102 -7.99 -17.43 -24.53
CA PHE A 102 -7.32 -16.37 -25.26
C PHE A 102 -7.98 -16.07 -26.61
N ARG A 103 -8.37 -17.09 -27.37
CA ARG A 103 -9.10 -16.93 -28.62
C ARG A 103 -10.40 -16.13 -28.44
N ILE A 104 -11.19 -16.45 -27.42
CA ILE A 104 -12.44 -15.72 -27.09
C ILE A 104 -12.14 -14.26 -26.70
N LEU A 105 -11.10 -14.02 -25.91
CA LEU A 105 -10.72 -12.67 -25.49
C LEU A 105 -10.21 -11.84 -26.68
N GLU A 106 -9.37 -12.42 -27.54
CA GLU A 106 -8.83 -11.78 -28.74
C GLU A 106 -9.95 -11.36 -29.68
N GLU A 107 -10.86 -12.27 -30.05
CA GLU A 107 -11.98 -11.98 -30.95
C GLU A 107 -12.88 -10.84 -30.42
N ARG A 108 -13.14 -10.84 -29.11
CA ARG A 108 -13.96 -9.79 -28.47
C ARG A 108 -13.23 -8.45 -28.41
N LEU A 109 -11.98 -8.46 -27.98
CA LEU A 109 -11.18 -7.25 -27.79
C LEU A 109 -10.79 -6.61 -29.13
N ALA A 110 -10.49 -7.41 -30.16
CA ALA A 110 -10.22 -6.93 -31.51
C ALA A 110 -11.40 -6.14 -32.07
N ARG A 111 -12.61 -6.69 -31.99
CA ARG A 111 -13.86 -6.03 -32.42
C ARG A 111 -14.12 -4.71 -31.70
N ILE A 112 -13.86 -4.66 -30.38
CA ILE A 112 -14.00 -3.42 -29.61
C ILE A 112 -12.98 -2.39 -30.08
N ARG A 113 -11.73 -2.82 -30.29
CA ARG A 113 -10.64 -1.96 -30.75
C ARG A 113 -10.89 -1.39 -32.14
N GLU A 114 -11.40 -2.20 -33.07
CA GLU A 114 -11.72 -1.78 -34.44
C GLU A 114 -12.86 -0.76 -34.51
N THR A 115 -13.76 -0.75 -33.52
CA THR A 115 -14.94 0.11 -33.50
C THR A 115 -14.72 1.38 -32.68
N ASP A 116 -14.63 1.24 -31.36
CA ASP A 116 -14.28 2.33 -30.45
C ASP A 116 -13.57 1.76 -29.22
N PRO A 117 -12.22 1.88 -29.15
CA PRO A 117 -11.45 1.31 -28.06
C PRO A 117 -11.82 1.89 -26.69
N LYS A 118 -12.47 3.06 -26.63
CA LYS A 118 -12.93 3.67 -25.37
C LYS A 118 -14.05 2.86 -24.71
N LYS A 119 -14.76 1.99 -25.44
CA LYS A 119 -15.78 1.08 -24.88
C LYS A 119 -15.18 -0.02 -23.99
N PHE A 120 -13.87 -0.22 -24.03
CA PHE A 120 -13.18 -1.14 -23.13
C PHE A 120 -12.75 -0.41 -21.85
N ALA A 121 -13.12 -0.95 -20.69
CA ALA A 121 -12.65 -0.47 -19.39
C ALA A 121 -11.82 -1.54 -18.68
N LEU A 122 -10.64 -1.15 -18.18
CA LEU A 122 -9.73 -2.03 -17.46
C LEU A 122 -9.58 -1.60 -16.01
N PHE A 123 -10.18 -2.37 -15.10
CA PHE A 123 -10.05 -2.15 -13.67
C PHE A 123 -9.11 -3.17 -13.05
N THR A 124 -8.13 -2.68 -12.28
CA THR A 124 -7.19 -3.52 -11.54
C THR A 124 -7.31 -3.28 -10.04
N GLY A 125 -7.03 -4.33 -9.26
CA GLY A 125 -7.00 -4.23 -7.81
C GLY A 125 -5.75 -3.52 -7.31
N ARG A 126 -5.37 -3.80 -6.06
CA ARG A 126 -4.07 -3.37 -5.52
C ARG A 126 -2.96 -4.31 -6.02
N ASP A 127 -2.54 -4.12 -7.26
CA ASP A 127 -1.28 -4.67 -7.77
C ASP A 127 -0.24 -3.56 -7.95
N GLN A 128 1.05 -3.94 -7.96
CA GLN A 128 2.15 -3.03 -8.29
C GLN A 128 2.52 -3.16 -9.78
N MET A 129 1.56 -3.59 -10.62
CA MET A 129 1.74 -3.84 -12.05
C MET A 129 1.08 -2.74 -12.90
N GLN A 130 0.72 -1.61 -12.29
CA GLN A 130 0.06 -0.50 -12.97
C GLN A 130 0.82 0.05 -14.17
N ALA A 131 2.14 -0.05 -14.18
CA ALA A 131 2.95 0.30 -15.34
C ALA A 131 2.60 -0.60 -16.55
N LEU A 132 2.46 -1.92 -16.33
CA LEU A 132 2.14 -2.88 -17.39
C LEU A 132 0.67 -2.79 -17.80
N THR A 133 -0.25 -2.68 -16.85
CA THR A 133 -1.70 -2.60 -17.15
C THR A 133 -2.05 -1.26 -17.80
N GLY A 134 -1.42 -0.17 -17.37
CA GLY A 134 -1.51 1.13 -18.03
C GLY A 134 -0.87 1.13 -19.42
N LEU A 135 0.27 0.45 -19.61
CA LEU A 135 0.86 0.27 -20.94
C LEU A 135 -0.11 -0.48 -21.86
N PHE A 136 -0.66 -1.60 -21.41
CA PHE A 136 -1.66 -2.35 -22.18
C PHE A 136 -2.87 -1.48 -22.56
N ALA A 137 -3.47 -0.76 -21.61
CA ALA A 137 -4.62 0.09 -21.87
C ALA A 137 -4.32 1.19 -22.90
N LYS A 138 -3.16 1.84 -22.78
CA LYS A 138 -2.69 2.85 -23.73
C LYS A 138 -2.47 2.26 -25.13
N GLN A 139 -1.84 1.09 -25.22
CA GLN A 139 -1.60 0.40 -26.51
C GLN A 139 -2.90 -0.12 -27.14
N PHE A 140 -3.89 -0.48 -26.32
CA PHE A 140 -5.24 -0.81 -26.78
C PHE A 140 -6.00 0.43 -27.30
N GLY A 141 -5.69 1.62 -26.77
CA GLY A 141 -6.33 2.87 -27.13
C GLY A 141 -7.46 3.29 -26.19
N THR A 142 -7.58 2.69 -25.01
CA THR A 142 -8.59 3.09 -24.03
C THR A 142 -8.03 4.07 -22.99
N PRO A 143 -8.71 5.20 -22.72
CA PRO A 143 -8.41 6.04 -21.55
C PRO A 143 -9.04 5.48 -20.27
N ASN A 144 -9.95 4.51 -20.38
CA ASN A 144 -10.77 4.02 -19.27
C ASN A 144 -10.06 2.90 -18.50
N TYR A 145 -8.89 3.19 -17.95
CA TYR A 145 -8.19 2.28 -17.06
C TYR A 145 -8.00 2.92 -15.68
N ALA A 146 -8.31 2.15 -14.65
CA ALA A 146 -8.22 2.61 -13.27
C ALA A 146 -7.76 1.48 -12.36
N ALA A 147 -7.26 1.87 -11.20
CA ALA A 147 -6.83 0.97 -10.16
C ALA A 147 -7.39 1.40 -8.81
N HIS A 148 -7.11 0.59 -7.78
CA HIS A 148 -7.56 0.84 -6.41
C HIS A 148 -7.29 2.25 -5.86
N GLY A 149 -6.29 2.97 -6.39
CA GLY A 149 -5.87 4.29 -5.90
C GLY A 149 -7.00 5.32 -5.79
N GLY A 150 -7.99 5.29 -6.69
CA GLY A 150 -9.14 6.20 -6.64
C GLY A 150 -10.00 6.05 -5.37
N PHE A 151 -9.97 4.87 -4.73
CA PHE A 151 -10.65 4.61 -3.46
C PHE A 151 -9.80 4.89 -2.22
N CYS A 152 -8.50 5.19 -2.38
CA CYS A 152 -7.57 5.22 -1.26
C CYS A 152 -6.68 6.45 -1.24
N SER A 153 -5.74 6.59 -2.18
CA SER A 153 -4.57 7.44 -1.98
C SER A 153 -4.39 8.57 -2.98
N VAL A 154 -5.24 8.63 -4.00
CA VAL A 154 -5.15 9.67 -5.04
C VAL A 154 -5.29 11.07 -4.44
N ASN A 155 -6.09 11.24 -3.38
CA ASN A 155 -6.21 12.51 -2.65
C ASN A 155 -4.87 12.95 -2.04
N MET A 156 -4.14 12.02 -1.40
CA MET A 156 -2.83 12.31 -0.82
C MET A 156 -1.78 12.59 -1.89
N ALA A 157 -1.77 11.81 -2.97
CA ALA A 157 -0.86 12.03 -4.08
C ALA A 157 -1.11 13.39 -4.75
N ALA A 158 -2.37 13.76 -5.00
CA ALA A 158 -2.74 15.04 -5.56
C ALA A 158 -2.32 16.21 -4.65
N GLY A 159 -2.62 16.13 -3.34
CA GLY A 159 -2.22 17.14 -2.38
C GLY A 159 -0.71 17.39 -2.39
N MET A 160 0.10 16.33 -2.37
CA MET A 160 1.56 16.43 -2.43
C MET A 160 2.08 17.00 -3.76
N ILE A 161 1.46 16.66 -4.90
CA ILE A 161 1.81 17.26 -6.19
C ILE A 161 1.60 18.77 -6.16
N TYR A 162 0.49 19.25 -5.61
CA TYR A 162 0.21 20.68 -5.50
C TYR A 162 1.11 21.39 -4.48
N THR A 163 1.51 20.72 -3.39
CA THR A 163 2.28 21.36 -2.31
C THR A 163 3.79 21.30 -2.51
N ILE A 164 4.34 20.18 -2.99
CA ILE A 164 5.78 19.93 -3.08
C ILE A 164 6.23 19.44 -4.46
N GLY A 165 5.35 19.48 -5.47
CA GLY A 165 5.70 19.15 -6.86
C GLY A 165 5.89 17.66 -7.17
N GLY A 166 5.54 16.76 -6.24
CA GLY A 166 5.73 15.33 -6.43
C GLY A 166 4.75 14.46 -5.64
N SER A 167 4.46 13.26 -6.16
CA SER A 167 3.62 12.27 -5.49
C SER A 167 4.46 11.36 -4.60
N PHE A 168 4.82 11.85 -3.41
CA PHE A 168 5.54 11.03 -2.43
C PHE A 168 4.57 10.13 -1.66
N TRP A 169 4.09 9.06 -2.29
CA TRP A 169 3.16 8.11 -1.67
C TRP A 169 3.76 6.69 -1.55
N GLU A 170 3.54 6.06 -0.39
CA GLU A 170 4.01 4.75 0.12
C GLU A 170 5.51 4.53 0.41
N PHE A 171 6.44 5.34 -0.11
CA PHE A 171 7.89 5.08 0.06
C PHE A 171 8.57 5.95 1.13
N GLY A 172 7.82 6.86 1.74
CA GLY A 172 8.25 7.69 2.86
C GLY A 172 7.85 7.12 4.21
N GLY A 173 8.81 7.00 5.12
CA GLY A 173 8.55 6.74 6.54
C GLY A 173 9.01 7.91 7.40
N PRO A 174 8.44 8.10 8.60
CA PRO A 174 8.98 9.05 9.55
C PRO A 174 10.40 8.63 9.96
N ASP A 175 11.33 9.59 10.01
CA ASP A 175 12.67 9.37 10.58
C ASP A 175 12.59 9.34 12.10
N LEU A 176 12.11 8.22 12.64
CA LEU A 176 11.99 7.99 14.08
C LEU A 176 13.34 7.88 14.79
N ASP A 177 14.46 7.78 14.07
CA ASP A 177 15.79 7.77 14.65
C ASP A 177 16.27 9.18 15.04
N ARG A 178 15.77 10.22 14.35
CA ARG A 178 16.08 11.63 14.65
C ARG A 178 14.94 12.41 15.28
N ALA A 179 13.70 11.94 15.13
CA ALA A 179 12.54 12.61 15.68
C ALA A 179 12.57 12.66 17.22
N LYS A 180 11.97 13.71 17.81
CA LYS A 180 11.66 13.82 19.24
C LYS A 180 10.17 13.69 19.54
N LEU A 181 9.33 14.02 18.56
CA LEU A 181 7.88 13.92 18.59
C LEU A 181 7.43 13.19 17.33
N PHE A 182 6.52 12.23 17.50
CA PHE A 182 5.85 11.56 16.40
C PHE A 182 4.34 11.70 16.58
N VAL A 183 3.66 12.26 15.58
CA VAL A 183 2.21 12.39 15.55
C VAL A 183 1.68 11.48 14.45
N MET A 184 0.83 10.52 14.81
CA MET A 184 0.15 9.63 13.87
C MET A 184 -1.32 10.00 13.80
N ILE A 185 -1.84 10.22 12.60
CA ILE A 185 -3.21 10.67 12.36
C ILE A 185 -3.94 9.62 11.52
N GLY A 186 -5.11 9.16 11.99
CA GLY A 186 -6.05 8.36 11.20
C GLY A 186 -5.56 6.97 10.74
N THR A 187 -4.41 6.49 11.22
CA THR A 187 -3.89 5.16 10.84
C THR A 187 -4.70 4.07 11.54
N ALA A 188 -5.37 3.23 10.77
CA ALA A 188 -6.16 2.13 11.30
C ALA A 188 -5.26 1.04 11.90
N GLU A 189 -5.48 0.71 13.17
CA GLU A 189 -4.98 -0.51 13.83
C GLU A 189 -3.49 -0.78 13.57
N ASP A 190 -3.17 -1.99 13.12
CA ASP A 190 -1.84 -2.45 12.72
C ASP A 190 -1.72 -2.50 11.18
N HIS A 191 -2.36 -1.57 10.48
CA HIS A 191 -2.45 -1.61 9.02
C HIS A 191 -1.06 -1.44 8.35
N HIS A 192 -0.18 -0.63 8.94
CA HIS A 192 1.19 -0.50 8.48
C HIS A 192 2.03 -1.73 8.86
N SER A 193 3.12 -1.96 8.11
CA SER A 193 4.04 -3.07 8.35
C SER A 193 4.43 -3.19 9.84
N ASN A 194 4.44 -4.42 10.38
CA ASN A 194 4.83 -4.71 11.76
C ASN A 194 6.16 -4.06 12.23
N PRO A 195 7.17 -3.79 11.37
CA PRO A 195 8.35 -3.01 11.73
C PRO A 195 8.07 -1.67 12.39
N LEU A 196 6.96 -0.99 12.08
CA LEU A 196 6.64 0.31 12.67
C LEU A 196 6.38 0.21 14.18
N LYS A 197 5.77 -0.87 14.69
CA LYS A 197 5.64 -1.07 16.15
C LYS A 197 6.99 -1.16 16.83
N VAL A 198 7.93 -1.88 16.21
CA VAL A 198 9.29 -2.01 16.72
C VAL A 198 9.99 -0.65 16.68
N ALA A 199 9.81 0.11 15.59
CA ALA A 199 10.38 1.46 15.45
C ALA A 199 9.82 2.43 16.50
N ILE A 200 8.49 2.46 16.71
CA ILE A 200 7.84 3.26 17.75
C ILE A 200 8.34 2.85 19.14
N SER A 201 8.47 1.54 19.41
CA SER A 201 9.00 1.07 20.70
C SER A 201 10.42 1.58 20.96
N ARG A 202 11.31 1.50 19.96
CA ARG A 202 12.68 2.04 20.08
C ARG A 202 12.69 3.55 20.25
N PHE A 203 11.89 4.26 19.47
CA PHE A 203 11.72 5.72 19.56
C PHE A 203 11.31 6.15 20.96
N LYS A 204 10.27 5.52 21.53
CA LYS A 204 9.80 5.79 22.90
C LYS A 204 10.86 5.48 23.96
N ARG A 205 11.56 4.34 23.84
CA ARG A 205 12.64 3.96 24.77
C ARG A 205 13.82 4.95 24.76
N ARG A 206 14.02 5.69 23.67
CA ARG A 206 15.01 6.78 23.57
C ARG A 206 14.48 8.14 24.06
N GLY A 207 13.30 8.19 24.64
CA GLY A 207 12.67 9.42 25.16
C GLY A 207 11.81 10.18 24.14
N GLY A 208 11.55 9.61 22.97
CA GLY A 208 10.63 10.19 22.00
C GLY A 208 9.17 10.14 22.47
N ARG A 209 8.40 11.20 22.22
CA ARG A 209 6.96 11.26 22.56
C ARG A 209 6.10 10.87 21.35
N PHE A 210 5.21 9.91 21.54
CA PHE A 210 4.29 9.42 20.52
C PHE A 210 2.85 9.86 20.81
N VAL A 211 2.27 10.66 19.91
CA VAL A 211 0.88 11.11 19.95
C VAL A 211 0.09 10.41 18.85
N SER A 212 -1.08 9.86 19.20
CA SER A 212 -2.03 9.29 18.23
C SER A 212 -3.31 10.10 18.20
N ILE A 213 -3.72 10.57 17.02
CA ILE A 213 -4.98 11.25 16.77
C ILE A 213 -5.88 10.29 15.99
N ASN A 214 -6.88 9.73 16.66
CA ASN A 214 -7.67 8.63 16.12
C ASN A 214 -9.01 8.50 16.88
N PRO A 215 -10.16 8.26 16.23
CA PRO A 215 -11.41 8.00 16.95
C PRO A 215 -11.38 6.72 17.81
N VAL A 216 -10.48 5.77 17.52
CA VAL A 216 -10.37 4.51 18.27
C VAL A 216 -8.99 4.34 18.92
N ARG A 217 -8.96 3.73 20.11
CA ARG A 217 -7.74 3.51 20.91
C ARG A 217 -7.23 2.06 20.85
N THR A 218 -6.95 1.61 19.65
CA THR A 218 -6.54 0.23 19.35
C THR A 218 -5.28 0.24 18.46
N GLY A 219 -4.64 -0.92 18.26
CA GLY A 219 -3.41 -1.03 17.46
C GLY A 219 -2.28 -0.09 17.91
N TYR A 220 -1.83 0.81 17.02
CA TYR A 220 -0.83 1.83 17.36
C TYR A 220 -1.33 2.82 18.43
N SER A 221 -2.59 3.21 18.43
CA SER A 221 -3.14 4.17 19.42
C SER A 221 -3.09 3.65 20.85
N ALA A 222 -3.12 2.32 21.04
CA ALA A 222 -3.05 1.70 22.36
C ALA A 222 -1.68 1.89 23.05
N ILE A 223 -0.61 2.11 22.26
CA ILE A 223 0.75 2.30 22.76
C ILE A 223 1.22 3.77 22.71
N ALA A 224 0.32 4.70 22.39
CA ALA A 224 0.63 6.13 22.37
C ALA A 224 0.86 6.69 23.78
N ASP A 225 1.75 7.67 23.92
CA ASP A 225 1.90 8.45 25.16
C ASP A 225 0.68 9.34 25.37
N GLU A 226 0.13 9.85 24.28
CA GLU A 226 -1.10 10.63 24.27
C GLU A 226 -2.02 10.14 23.14
N TRP A 227 -3.29 9.95 23.46
CA TRP A 227 -4.31 9.62 22.50
C TRP A 227 -5.37 10.72 22.47
N VAL A 228 -5.62 11.27 21.30
CA VAL A 228 -6.63 12.30 21.05
C VAL A 228 -7.82 11.65 20.34
N PRO A 229 -8.96 11.47 21.02
CA PRO A 229 -10.18 10.86 20.46
C PRO A 229 -10.91 11.85 19.55
N ILE A 230 -10.39 12.08 18.35
CA ILE A 230 -10.99 13.02 17.40
C ILE A 230 -12.36 12.53 16.91
N ARG A 231 -13.30 13.47 16.69
CA ARG A 231 -14.56 13.16 16.01
C ARG A 231 -14.26 12.76 14.55
N PRO A 232 -14.79 11.63 14.04
CA PRO A 232 -14.55 11.23 12.66
C PRO A 232 -14.91 12.34 11.66
N GLY A 233 -13.99 12.61 10.73
CA GLY A 233 -14.17 13.61 9.68
C GLY A 233 -13.82 15.04 10.08
N THR A 234 -13.28 15.29 11.29
CA THR A 234 -12.92 16.64 11.75
C THR A 234 -11.41 16.91 11.79
N ASP A 235 -10.60 16.05 11.17
CA ASP A 235 -9.13 16.18 11.13
C ASP A 235 -8.68 17.52 10.52
N GLY A 236 -9.36 17.98 9.46
CA GLY A 236 -9.07 19.26 8.83
C GLY A 236 -9.25 20.46 9.78
N ALA A 237 -10.31 20.46 10.59
CA ALA A 237 -10.55 21.52 11.58
C ALA A 237 -9.45 21.54 12.66
N LEU A 238 -9.02 20.37 13.12
CA LEU A 238 -7.92 20.25 14.08
C LEU A 238 -6.60 20.76 13.50
N LEU A 239 -6.25 20.36 12.27
CA LEU A 239 -5.03 20.81 11.60
C LEU A 239 -5.02 22.33 11.35
N LEU A 240 -6.17 22.92 11.01
CA LEU A 240 -6.32 24.38 10.88
C LEU A 240 -6.13 25.08 12.23
N ALA A 241 -6.68 24.55 13.32
CA ALA A 241 -6.50 25.11 14.66
C ALA A 241 -5.02 25.04 15.13
N ILE A 242 -4.34 23.91 14.89
CA ILE A 242 -2.91 23.77 15.17
C ILE A 242 -2.09 24.78 14.35
N THR A 243 -2.40 24.90 13.06
CA THR A 243 -1.73 25.86 12.16
C THR A 243 -1.93 27.29 12.63
N HIS A 244 -3.15 27.65 13.04
CA HIS A 244 -3.46 28.96 13.62
C HIS A 244 -2.58 29.27 14.83
N GLU A 245 -2.48 28.36 15.79
CA GLU A 245 -1.66 28.57 16.99
C GLU A 245 -0.16 28.68 16.66
N ILE A 246 0.35 27.88 15.72
CA ILE A 246 1.74 27.97 15.27
C ILE A 246 2.05 29.34 14.67
N VAL A 247 1.17 29.84 13.79
CA VAL A 247 1.36 31.15 13.15
C VAL A 247 1.20 32.28 14.17
N ARG A 248 0.14 32.26 14.96
CA ARG A 248 -0.17 33.29 15.97
C ARG A 248 0.95 33.48 16.98
N ARG A 249 1.59 32.38 17.40
CA ARG A 249 2.68 32.39 18.38
C ARG A 249 4.07 32.53 17.75
N GLY A 250 4.17 32.51 16.42
CA GLY A 250 5.46 32.58 15.71
C GLY A 250 6.35 31.33 15.89
N LEU A 251 5.75 30.14 16.04
CA LEU A 251 6.47 28.88 16.31
C LEU A 251 6.96 28.15 15.04
N TYR A 252 6.89 28.79 13.87
CA TYR A 252 7.32 28.22 12.60
C TYR A 252 8.77 28.56 12.27
N ASP A 253 9.41 27.74 11.44
CA ASP A 253 10.75 28.03 10.90
C ASP A 253 10.64 29.09 9.78
N ARG A 254 10.87 30.35 10.17
CA ARG A 254 10.79 31.49 9.25
C ARG A 254 11.81 31.37 8.11
N ASP A 255 13.04 30.98 8.40
CA ASP A 255 14.10 30.94 7.39
C ASP A 255 13.85 29.83 6.37
N PHE A 256 13.26 28.71 6.80
CA PHE A 256 12.81 27.66 5.89
C PHE A 256 11.70 28.18 4.97
N LEU A 257 10.67 28.83 5.52
CA LEU A 257 9.55 29.35 4.73
C LEU A 257 10.02 30.39 3.70
N VAL A 258 10.94 31.28 4.08
CA VAL A 258 11.48 32.30 3.16
C VAL A 258 12.30 31.66 2.03
N ARG A 259 13.11 30.63 2.32
CA ARG A 259 14.05 30.05 1.35
C ARG A 259 13.45 28.98 0.44
N TYR A 260 12.54 28.17 0.97
CA TYR A 260 12.10 26.93 0.31
C TYR A 260 10.61 26.88 -0.02
N THR A 261 9.88 27.97 0.21
CA THR A 261 8.45 28.04 -0.10
C THR A 261 8.10 29.34 -0.83
N ASN A 262 6.87 29.44 -1.31
CA ASN A 262 6.31 30.66 -1.88
C ASN A 262 5.68 31.59 -0.82
N ALA A 263 5.82 31.32 0.48
CA ALA A 263 5.26 32.14 1.54
C ALA A 263 5.62 33.64 1.49
N PRO A 264 6.86 34.07 1.12
CA PRO A 264 7.19 35.49 1.05
C PRO A 264 6.80 36.17 -0.26
N GLN A 265 6.25 35.42 -1.23
CA GLN A 265 5.92 35.97 -2.54
C GLN A 265 4.69 36.87 -2.47
N LEU A 266 4.71 37.98 -3.20
CA LEU A 266 3.55 38.87 -3.32
C LEU A 266 2.51 38.26 -4.26
N VAL A 267 1.24 38.46 -3.95
CA VAL A 267 0.10 38.03 -4.79
C VAL A 267 -0.56 39.27 -5.36
N ASN A 268 -0.86 39.27 -6.66
CA ASN A 268 -1.63 40.33 -7.28
C ASN A 268 -3.09 40.28 -6.81
N VAL A 269 -3.53 41.33 -6.12
CA VAL A 269 -4.89 41.45 -5.56
C VAL A 269 -5.76 42.46 -6.32
N ASP A 270 -5.31 42.96 -7.47
CA ASP A 270 -6.10 43.82 -8.35
C ASP A 270 -7.11 42.98 -9.14
N PRO A 271 -8.42 43.09 -8.86
CA PRO A 271 -9.45 42.29 -9.53
C PRO A 271 -9.60 42.58 -11.02
N ASP A 272 -9.12 43.75 -11.49
CA ASP A 272 -9.20 44.15 -12.91
C ASP A 272 -7.99 43.69 -13.72
N SER A 273 -6.96 43.15 -13.05
CA SER A 273 -5.76 42.63 -13.69
C SER A 273 -5.98 41.24 -14.30
N PRO A 274 -5.49 40.97 -15.52
CA PRO A 274 -5.50 39.61 -16.08
C PRO A 274 -4.63 38.62 -15.28
N GLU A 275 -3.83 39.11 -14.33
CA GLU A 275 -2.96 38.32 -13.46
C GLU A 275 -3.48 38.23 -12.01
N TYR A 276 -4.74 38.60 -11.75
CA TYR A 276 -5.35 38.49 -10.42
C TYR A 276 -5.16 37.09 -9.81
N GLY A 277 -4.67 37.04 -8.57
CA GLY A 277 -4.42 35.80 -7.83
C GLY A 277 -3.11 35.09 -8.17
N LEU A 278 -2.31 35.62 -9.11
CA LEU A 278 -0.99 35.09 -9.43
C LEU A 278 0.11 35.71 -8.55
N LEU A 279 1.24 35.01 -8.45
CA LEU A 279 2.45 35.56 -7.83
C LEU A 279 3.01 36.68 -8.72
N VAL A 280 3.33 37.83 -8.11
CA VAL A 280 4.02 38.94 -8.78
C VAL A 280 5.42 38.48 -9.18
N ARG A 281 5.78 38.68 -10.45
CA ARG A 281 7.10 38.34 -11.00
C ARG A 281 8.00 39.56 -11.11
#